data_AF-A0A3B4EIL6-F1
#
_entry.id   AF-A0A3B4EIL6-F1
#
_cell.length_a   1.000
_cell.length_b   1.000
_cell.length_c   1.000
_cell.angle_alpha   90.00
_cell.angle_beta   90.00
_cell.angle_gamma   90.00
#
_symmetry.space_group_name_H-M   'P 1'
#
loop_
_entity.id
_entity.type
_entity.pdbx_description
1 polymer ?
#
loop_
_entity_poly.entity_id
_entity_poly.type
_entity_poly.pdbx_seq_one_letter_code
_entity_poly.pdbx_strand_id
1 'polypeptide(L)'
;ILKNWIKMSFCFILIFISSGQTVWWFRLKNNSVLEFIASFTSSGDKKAGDMDSKFDPQKMKSSKRLTLKGFKKETDSGSYSCASINNNKLNFGPVTSLQGTPGDEKPVSAVTLGCELVILIPLAAGSGLLLILLIITILYCNRKYFQQYH
;
A
#
# COMPACT_ATOMS: atom_id res chain seq x y z
N ILE A 1 -27.57 -15.58 -12.36
CA ILE A 1 -26.67 -16.72 -12.05
C ILE A 1 -25.23 -16.21 -12.07
N LEU A 2 -24.60 -16.19 -10.88
CA LEU A 2 -23.16 -16.05 -10.56
C LEU A 2 -22.35 -14.88 -11.15
N LYS A 3 -22.44 -13.72 -10.51
CA LYS A 3 -21.37 -12.69 -10.57
C LYS A 3 -20.24 -13.08 -9.59
N ASN A 4 -19.41 -14.06 -9.96
CA ASN A 4 -18.14 -14.33 -9.28
C ASN A 4 -17.13 -13.25 -9.69
N TRP A 5 -17.10 -12.13 -8.96
CA TRP A 5 -16.06 -11.13 -9.15
C TRP A 5 -14.75 -11.64 -8.53
N ILE A 6 -13.70 -11.64 -9.34
CA ILE A 6 -12.32 -11.82 -8.86
C ILE A 6 -11.99 -10.59 -8.03
N LYS A 7 -11.65 -10.79 -6.76
CA LYS A 7 -11.19 -9.72 -5.87
C LYS A 7 -9.72 -9.87 -5.55
N MET A 8 -9.04 -8.73 -5.46
CA MET A 8 -7.59 -8.67 -5.34
C MET A 8 -7.19 -7.75 -4.19
N SER A 9 -6.21 -8.19 -3.40
CA SER A 9 -5.57 -7.36 -2.38
C SER A 9 -4.11 -7.16 -2.77
N PHE A 10 -3.66 -5.92 -2.77
CA PHE A 10 -2.25 -5.57 -2.98
C PHE A 10 -1.53 -5.39 -1.67
N CYS A 11 -0.25 -5.75 -1.66
CA CYS A 11 0.65 -5.45 -0.56
C CYS A 11 1.69 -4.43 -1.03
N PHE A 12 1.49 -3.15 -0.73
CA PHE A 12 2.44 -2.09 -1.11
C PHE A 12 3.82 -2.29 -0.47
N ILE A 13 3.91 -2.99 0.67
CA ILE A 13 5.19 -3.36 1.30
C ILE A 13 6.06 -4.22 0.36
N LEU A 14 5.48 -5.00 -0.56
CA LEU A 14 6.24 -5.81 -1.53
C LEU A 14 7.12 -4.97 -2.49
N ILE A 15 6.92 -3.65 -2.53
CA ILE A 15 7.73 -2.69 -3.30
C ILE A 15 9.01 -2.31 -2.53
N PHE A 16 8.93 -2.26 -1.20
CA PHE A 16 9.99 -1.74 -0.32
C PHE A 16 10.84 -2.84 0.35
N ILE A 17 10.45 -4.10 0.23
CA ILE A 17 11.21 -5.22 0.81
C ILE A 17 12.30 -5.73 -0.15
N SER A 18 13.42 -6.14 0.44
CA SER A 18 14.53 -6.78 -0.25
C SER A 18 14.23 -8.25 -0.59
N SER A 19 15.00 -8.82 -1.53
CA SER A 19 14.93 -10.23 -1.87
C SER A 19 15.14 -11.12 -0.64
N GLY A 20 14.32 -12.15 -0.48
CA GLY A 20 14.42 -13.14 0.60
C GLY A 20 13.61 -12.81 1.86
N GLN A 21 13.09 -11.59 2.00
CA GLN A 21 12.18 -11.23 3.09
C GLN A 21 10.86 -12.01 2.99
N THR A 22 10.25 -12.30 4.14
CA THR A 22 8.99 -13.05 4.22
C THR A 22 7.82 -12.09 4.39
N VAL A 23 6.73 -12.36 3.67
CA VAL A 23 5.48 -11.61 3.72
C VAL A 23 4.37 -12.53 4.16
N TRP A 24 3.69 -12.16 5.24
CA TRP A 24 2.54 -12.88 5.75
C TRP A 24 1.26 -12.21 5.30
N TRP A 25 0.26 -13.01 4.96
CA TRP A 25 -1.08 -12.53 4.65
C TRP A 25 -2.05 -12.94 5.74
N PHE A 26 -2.79 -11.96 6.21
CA PHE A 26 -3.80 -12.13 7.23
C PHE A 26 -5.14 -11.60 6.74
N ARG A 27 -6.18 -12.16 7.31
CA ARG A 27 -7.55 -11.70 7.15
C ARG A 27 -8.19 -11.55 8.51
N LEU A 28 -8.72 -10.38 8.77
CA LEU A 28 -9.59 -10.13 9.91
C LEU A 28 -11.04 -10.33 9.47
N LYS A 29 -11.71 -11.32 10.06
CA LYS A 29 -13.15 -11.57 9.87
C LYS A 29 -13.97 -10.56 10.69
N ASN A 30 -15.24 -10.40 10.33
CA ASN A 30 -16.14 -9.46 11.01
C ASN A 30 -16.37 -9.79 12.51
N ASN A 31 -16.12 -11.03 12.92
CA ASN A 31 -16.14 -11.47 14.31
C ASN A 31 -14.80 -11.23 15.04
N SER A 32 -13.94 -10.35 14.51
CA SER A 32 -12.60 -10.02 15.02
C SER A 32 -11.62 -11.20 15.09
N VAL A 33 -11.92 -12.32 14.43
CA VAL A 33 -10.98 -13.44 14.32
C VAL A 33 -9.95 -13.14 13.24
N LEU A 34 -8.68 -13.16 13.62
CA LEU A 34 -7.56 -13.05 12.70
C LEU A 34 -7.21 -14.43 12.14
N GLU A 35 -7.36 -14.58 10.84
CA GLU A 35 -7.06 -15.77 10.07
C GLU A 35 -5.73 -15.60 9.34
N PHE A 36 -4.78 -16.51 9.59
CA PHE A 36 -3.55 -16.60 8.80
C PHE A 36 -3.84 -17.33 7.49
N ILE A 37 -3.57 -16.68 6.36
CA ILE A 37 -3.82 -17.25 5.03
C ILE A 37 -2.60 -18.06 4.57
N ALA A 38 -1.48 -17.36 4.40
CA ALA A 38 -0.23 -17.94 3.92
C ALA A 38 0.93 -16.96 4.08
N SER A 39 2.15 -17.49 4.05
CA SER A 39 3.37 -16.69 3.98
C SER A 39 4.11 -16.96 2.66
N PHE A 40 4.66 -15.91 2.07
CA PHE A 40 5.42 -15.96 0.82
C PHE A 40 6.77 -15.28 0.99
N THR A 41 7.73 -15.60 0.12
CA THR A 41 8.92 -14.78 -0.07
C THR A 41 8.56 -13.49 -0.81
N SER A 42 9.44 -12.50 -0.76
CA SER A 42 9.38 -11.30 -1.59
C SER A 42 9.28 -11.59 -3.10
N SER A 43 9.75 -12.76 -3.53
CA SER A 43 9.69 -13.26 -4.91
C SER A 43 8.37 -13.98 -5.24
N GLY A 44 7.53 -14.21 -4.23
CA GLY A 44 6.22 -14.85 -4.37
C GLY A 44 6.21 -16.36 -4.15
N ASP A 45 7.32 -16.96 -3.71
CA ASP A 45 7.38 -18.38 -3.37
C ASP A 45 6.68 -18.65 -2.04
N LYS A 46 5.75 -19.60 -2.01
CA LYS A 46 5.04 -19.99 -0.79
C LYS A 46 6.01 -20.63 0.19
N LYS A 47 6.01 -20.14 1.44
CA LYS A 47 6.81 -20.68 2.56
C LYS A 47 5.99 -21.56 3.51
N ALA A 48 4.78 -21.15 3.86
CA ALA A 48 3.95 -21.82 4.85
C ALA A 48 2.47 -21.42 4.71
N GLY A 49 1.59 -22.19 5.36
CA GLY A 49 0.14 -22.00 5.39
C GLY A 49 -0.61 -22.98 4.48
N ASP A 50 -1.77 -23.43 4.93
CA ASP A 50 -2.70 -24.21 4.12
C ASP A 50 -3.58 -23.25 3.32
N MET A 51 -3.05 -22.85 2.17
CA MET A 51 -3.70 -21.87 1.30
C MET A 51 -4.89 -22.54 0.63
N ASP A 52 -6.09 -22.16 1.07
CA ASP A 52 -7.35 -22.63 0.50
C ASP A 52 -7.33 -22.46 -1.04
N SER A 53 -7.81 -23.49 -1.74
CA SER A 53 -7.92 -23.58 -3.20
C SER A 53 -8.60 -22.37 -3.88
N LYS A 54 -9.37 -21.58 -3.10
CA LYS A 54 -10.00 -20.33 -3.55
C LYS A 54 -9.00 -19.24 -3.91
N PHE A 55 -7.76 -19.29 -3.44
CA PHE A 55 -6.74 -18.31 -3.76
C PHE A 55 -5.85 -18.77 -4.93
N ASP A 56 -5.40 -17.82 -5.75
CA ASP A 56 -4.50 -18.08 -6.87
C ASP A 56 -3.02 -17.87 -6.49
N PRO A 57 -2.21 -18.93 -6.33
CA PRO A 57 -0.79 -18.79 -6.00
C PRO A 57 0.05 -18.24 -7.16
N GLN A 58 -0.37 -18.40 -8.42
CA GLN A 58 0.37 -17.91 -9.58
C GLN A 58 0.32 -16.38 -9.68
N LYS A 59 -0.80 -15.79 -9.26
CA LYS A 59 -0.95 -14.32 -9.19
C LYS A 59 -0.06 -13.68 -8.12
N MET A 60 0.32 -14.44 -7.09
CA MET A 60 1.29 -13.97 -6.11
C MET A 60 2.69 -13.85 -6.72
N LYS A 61 3.16 -14.87 -7.46
CA LYS A 61 4.46 -14.84 -8.13
C LYS A 61 4.53 -13.78 -9.25
N SER A 62 3.53 -13.76 -10.12
CA SER A 62 3.54 -12.91 -11.31
C SER A 62 3.23 -11.45 -11.03
N SER A 63 2.30 -11.17 -10.11
CA SER A 63 1.76 -9.82 -9.91
C SER A 63 1.83 -9.32 -8.48
N LYS A 64 2.44 -10.07 -7.55
CA LYS A 64 2.56 -9.69 -6.13
C LYS A 64 1.20 -9.38 -5.48
N ARG A 65 0.14 -10.05 -5.95
CA ARG A 65 -1.25 -9.81 -5.53
C ARG A 65 -1.87 -11.07 -4.97
N LEU A 66 -2.52 -10.93 -3.81
CA LEU A 66 -3.41 -11.96 -3.29
C LEU A 66 -4.73 -11.89 -4.08
N THR A 67 -5.04 -12.96 -4.81
CA THR A 67 -6.21 -13.01 -5.70
C THR A 67 -7.14 -14.14 -5.28
N LEU A 68 -8.43 -13.82 -5.06
CA LEU A 68 -9.48 -14.82 -4.89
C LEU A 68 -10.12 -15.15 -6.24
N LYS A 69 -10.17 -16.44 -6.60
CA LYS A 69 -10.78 -16.94 -7.84
C LYS A 69 -12.30 -16.80 -7.87
N GLY A 70 -12.93 -16.76 -6.69
CA GLY A 70 -14.36 -16.53 -6.54
C GLY A 70 -14.65 -16.00 -5.14
N PHE A 71 -15.17 -14.78 -5.06
CA PHE A 71 -15.49 -14.15 -3.79
C PHE A 71 -16.89 -14.56 -3.32
N LYS A 72 -16.98 -15.22 -2.17
CA LYS A 72 -18.26 -15.49 -1.49
C LYS A 72 -18.47 -14.45 -0.39
N LYS A 73 -19.53 -13.65 -0.51
CA LYS A 73 -19.82 -12.58 0.47
C LYS A 73 -19.88 -13.09 1.90
N GLU A 74 -20.55 -14.22 2.12
CA GLU A 74 -20.79 -14.75 3.48
C GLU A 74 -19.48 -15.18 4.16
N THR A 75 -18.56 -15.80 3.40
CA THR A 75 -17.39 -16.48 3.97
C THR A 75 -16.09 -15.78 3.72
N ASP A 76 -15.99 -14.90 2.72
CA ASP A 76 -14.76 -14.22 2.28
C ASP A 76 -14.78 -12.71 2.58
N SER A 77 -15.89 -12.16 3.10
CA SER A 77 -15.89 -10.76 3.54
C SER A 77 -14.98 -10.53 4.74
N GLY A 78 -14.19 -9.47 4.71
CA GLY A 78 -13.30 -9.11 5.81
C GLY A 78 -12.21 -8.13 5.39
N SER A 79 -11.35 -7.81 6.33
CA SER A 79 -10.23 -6.90 6.13
C SER A 79 -8.95 -7.71 5.91
N TYR A 80 -8.34 -7.54 4.74
CA TYR A 80 -7.13 -8.24 4.35
C TYR A 80 -5.93 -7.31 4.52
N SER A 81 -4.86 -7.81 5.12
CA SER A 81 -3.61 -7.06 5.25
C SER A 81 -2.43 -8.00 5.14
N CYS A 82 -1.33 -7.47 4.61
CA CYS A 82 -0.06 -8.16 4.60
C CYS A 82 0.86 -7.61 5.69
N ALA A 83 1.85 -8.37 6.11
CA ALA A 83 2.91 -7.87 6.99
C ALA A 83 4.27 -8.41 6.56
N SER A 84 5.34 -7.69 6.90
CA SER A 84 6.72 -8.14 6.74
C SER A 84 7.59 -7.63 7.89
N ILE A 85 8.66 -8.36 8.21
CA ILE A 85 9.62 -7.96 9.24
C ILE A 85 10.80 -7.31 8.56
N ASN A 86 11.07 -6.05 8.94
CA ASN A 86 12.26 -5.32 8.53
C ASN A 86 12.89 -4.70 9.78
N ASN A 87 14.20 -4.91 9.99
CA ASN A 87 14.94 -4.45 11.16
C ASN A 87 14.25 -4.78 12.49
N ASN A 88 13.80 -6.03 12.63
CA ASN A 88 13.09 -6.53 13.81
C ASN A 88 11.74 -5.82 14.12
N LYS A 89 11.27 -4.96 13.21
CA LYS A 89 9.95 -4.32 13.28
C LYS A 89 9.00 -5.00 12.33
N LEU A 90 7.81 -5.32 12.83
CA LEU A 90 6.73 -5.86 12.02
C LEU A 90 5.97 -4.70 11.38
N ASN A 91 6.07 -4.60 10.05
CA ASN A 91 5.42 -3.58 9.26
C ASN A 91 4.18 -4.17 8.61
N PHE A 92 3.02 -3.55 8.84
CA PHE A 92 1.75 -3.93 8.22
C PHE A 92 1.47 -3.07 6.99
N GLY A 93 1.06 -3.72 5.92
CA GLY A 93 0.66 -3.06 4.69
C GLY A 93 -0.75 -2.50 4.79
N PRO A 94 -1.18 -1.73 3.78
CA PRO A 94 -2.50 -1.15 3.78
C PRO A 94 -3.59 -2.22 3.89
N VAL A 95 -4.62 -1.91 4.66
CA VAL A 95 -5.76 -2.80 4.87
C VAL A 95 -6.71 -2.67 3.68
N THR A 96 -6.99 -3.78 3.00
CA THR A 96 -7.98 -3.84 1.93
C THR A 96 -9.24 -4.53 2.45
N SER A 97 -10.35 -3.78 2.56
CA SER A 97 -11.64 -4.37 2.92
C SER A 97 -12.29 -4.99 1.68
N LEU A 98 -12.59 -6.28 1.71
CA LEU A 98 -13.34 -6.96 0.65
C LEU A 98 -14.78 -7.16 1.14
N GLN A 99 -15.73 -6.35 0.66
CA GLN A 99 -17.17 -6.47 1.00
C GLN A 99 -18.02 -6.77 -0.23
N GLY A 100 -19.02 -7.65 -0.11
CA GLY A 100 -19.81 -8.16 -1.24
C GLY A 100 -20.87 -7.23 -1.83
N THR A 101 -20.92 -5.95 -1.46
CA THR A 101 -21.87 -4.98 -2.03
C THR A 101 -21.30 -4.34 -3.31
N PRO A 102 -22.04 -4.35 -4.43
CA PRO A 102 -21.66 -3.61 -5.63
C PRO A 102 -21.94 -2.13 -5.38
N GLY A 103 -20.93 -1.34 -4.97
CA GLY A 103 -21.10 0.12 -4.84
C GLY A 103 -20.12 0.85 -3.95
N ASP A 104 -19.39 0.16 -3.07
CA ASP A 104 -18.39 0.80 -2.20
C ASP A 104 -17.07 0.03 -2.24
N GLU A 105 -16.48 -0.04 -3.43
CA GLU A 105 -15.04 -0.20 -3.57
C GLU A 105 -14.40 1.18 -3.35
N LYS A 106 -14.61 1.77 -2.17
CA LYS A 106 -13.63 2.75 -1.71
C LYS A 106 -12.42 1.92 -1.34
N PRO A 107 -11.24 2.14 -1.96
CA PRO A 107 -10.04 1.86 -1.22
C PRO A 107 -10.21 2.67 0.07
N VAL A 108 -10.52 1.99 1.18
CA VAL A 108 -10.16 2.52 2.48
C VAL A 108 -8.65 2.42 2.47
N SER A 109 -8.04 3.37 1.75
CA SER A 109 -6.80 3.98 2.14
C SER A 109 -7.09 4.46 3.55
N ALA A 110 -6.99 3.54 4.52
CA ALA A 110 -6.33 3.87 5.75
C ALA A 110 -4.97 4.36 5.27
N VAL A 111 -4.95 5.67 5.04
CA VAL A 111 -3.83 6.55 4.93
C VAL A 111 -3.13 6.40 6.28
N THR A 112 -2.52 5.23 6.50
CA THR A 112 -1.38 5.10 7.36
C THR A 112 -0.25 5.73 6.55
N LEU A 113 -0.34 7.05 6.37
CA LEU A 113 0.85 7.83 6.09
C LEU A 113 1.69 7.56 7.32
N GLY A 114 2.68 6.67 7.18
CA GLY A 114 3.70 6.54 8.19
C GLY A 114 4.17 7.96 8.52
N CYS A 115 4.46 8.22 9.80
CA CYS A 115 4.86 9.55 10.25
C CYS A 115 5.95 10.20 9.37
N GLU A 116 6.75 9.39 8.67
CA GLU A 116 7.65 9.84 7.60
C GLU A 116 6.99 10.72 6.53
N LEU A 117 5.88 10.33 5.92
CA LEU A 117 5.29 11.10 4.83
C LEU A 117 4.63 12.40 5.34
N VAL A 118 4.05 12.37 6.54
CA VAL A 118 3.43 13.54 7.18
C VAL A 118 4.48 14.60 7.55
N ILE A 119 5.71 14.20 7.87
CA ILE A 119 6.81 15.13 8.17
C ILE A 119 7.51 15.61 6.88
N LEU A 120 7.63 14.75 5.87
CA LEU A 120 8.30 15.12 4.60
C LEU A 120 7.49 16.15 3.80
N ILE A 121 6.16 16.09 3.83
CA ILE A 121 5.31 17.00 3.03
C ILE A 121 5.47 18.47 3.47
N PRO A 122 5.38 18.83 4.76
CA PRO A 122 5.68 20.18 5.23
C PRO A 122 7.13 20.61 4.96
N LEU A 123 8.08 19.69 5.10
CA LEU A 123 9.51 20.00 4.94
C LEU A 123 9.86 20.31 3.48
N ALA A 124 9.30 19.56 2.53
CA ALA A 124 9.45 19.80 1.09
C ALA A 124 8.66 21.05 0.63
N ALA A 125 7.49 21.30 1.22
CA ALA A 125 6.72 22.53 0.93
C ALA A 125 7.46 23.79 1.43
N GLY A 126 8.10 23.71 2.60
CA GLY A 126 8.89 24.80 3.16
C GLY A 126 10.12 25.16 2.31
N SER A 127 10.86 24.16 1.83
CA SER A 127 12.02 24.39 0.96
C SER A 127 11.63 24.95 -0.40
N GLY A 128 10.52 24.48 -0.98
CA GLY A 128 9.96 25.03 -2.21
C GLY A 128 9.58 26.50 -2.10
N LEU A 129 8.88 26.89 -1.03
CA LEU A 129 8.50 28.28 -0.78
C LEU A 129 9.73 29.18 -0.60
N LEU A 130 10.75 28.70 0.11
CA LEU A 130 11.98 29.45 0.35
C LEU A 130 12.78 29.69 -0.94
N LEU A 131 12.89 28.67 -1.80
CA LEU A 131 13.53 28.79 -3.12
C LEU A 131 12.77 29.77 -4.03
N ILE A 132 11.43 29.73 -4.02
CA ILE A 132 10.60 30.65 -4.80
C ILE A 132 10.83 32.10 -4.35
N LEU A 133 10.87 32.36 -3.04
CA LEU A 133 11.14 33.70 -2.51
C LEU A 133 12.53 34.20 -2.93
N LEU A 134 13.56 33.36 -2.86
CA LEU A 134 14.91 33.73 -3.29
C LEU A 134 14.97 34.07 -4.79
N ILE A 135 14.30 33.28 -5.64
CA ILE A 135 14.24 33.55 -7.09
C ILE A 135 13.56 34.90 -7.34
N ILE A 136 12.44 35.18 -6.69
CA ILE A 136 11.74 36.48 -6.81
C ILE A 136 12.66 37.62 -6.35
N THR A 137 13.36 37.47 -5.23
CA THR A 137 14.31 38.47 -4.74
C THR A 137 15.44 38.72 -5.73
N ILE A 138 16.04 37.66 -6.29
CA ILE A 138 17.11 37.78 -7.30
C ILE A 138 16.59 38.48 -8.55
N LEU A 139 15.43 38.10 -9.08
CA LEU A 139 14.83 38.75 -10.25
C LEU A 139 14.48 40.23 -9.98
N TYR A 140 14.00 40.54 -8.78
CA TYR A 140 13.71 41.92 -8.37
C TYR A 140 14.98 42.76 -8.27
N CYS A 141 16.02 42.23 -7.63
CA CYS A 141 17.33 42.88 -7.53
C CYS A 141 17.95 43.06 -8.93
N ASN A 142 17.90 42.05 -9.78
CA ASN A 142 18.40 42.13 -11.16
C ASN A 142 17.64 43.16 -11.99
N ARG A 143 16.30 43.25 -11.83
CA ARG A 143 15.49 44.28 -12.49
C ARG A 143 15.83 45.68 -12.00
N LYS A 144 16.02 45.86 -10.69
CA LYS A 144 16.43 47.15 -10.09
C LYS A 144 17.83 47.56 -10.54
N TYR A 145 18.78 46.62 -10.56
CA TYR A 145 20.14 46.84 -11.09
C TYR A 145 20.09 47.25 -12.56
N PHE A 146 19.27 46.58 -13.39
CA PHE A 146 19.12 46.94 -14.80
C PHE A 146 18.53 48.34 -15.01
N GLN A 147 17.65 48.80 -14.12
CA GLN A 147 17.08 50.16 -14.16
C GLN A 147 18.05 51.25 -13.67
N GLN A 148 19.17 50.88 -13.02
CA GLN A 148 20.17 51.84 -12.54
C GLN A 148 21.32 52.08 -13.54
N TYR A 149 21.46 51.22 -14.55
CA TYR A 149 22.53 51.27 -15.57
C TYR A 149 22.07 51.82 -16.93
N HIS A 150 20.85 52.35 -17.00
CA HIS A 150 20.24 52.92 -18.20
C HIS A 150 19.52 54.22 -17.87
#